data_AF-A0A392R1I2-F1
#
_entry.id   AF-A0A392R1I2-F1
#
_cell.length_a   1.000
_cell.length_b   1.000
_cell.length_c   1.000
_cell.angle_alpha   90.00
_cell.angle_beta   90.00
_cell.angle_gamma   90.00
#
_symmetry.space_group_name_H-M   'P 1'
#
loop_
_entity.id
_entity.type
_entity.pdbx_description
1 polymer ?
#
loop_
_entity_poly.entity_id
_entity_poly.type
_entity_poly.pdbx_seq_one_letter_code
_entity_poly.pdbx_strand_id
1 'polypeptide(L)'
;MSSYANRKRRDLSFTVGELVFLKLRPHRQQSVIRRINQKLAARFYGPFKILAKVGEVVYKLQLPKSSHIHPVFHVSLLKKAIGNYEVQGELPTDLEVSDDIE
;
A
#
# COMPACT_ATOMS: atom_id res chain seq x y z
N MET A 1 20.93 -25.33 13.82
CA MET A 1 20.72 -23.86 13.83
C MET A 1 19.73 -23.39 12.76
N SER A 2 19.97 -23.66 11.47
CA SER A 2 19.20 -23.08 10.35
C SER A 2 17.76 -23.58 10.21
N SER A 3 17.50 -24.86 10.53
CA SER A 3 16.14 -25.44 10.49
C SER A 3 15.18 -24.75 11.48
N TYR A 4 15.64 -24.44 12.69
CA TYR A 4 14.83 -23.72 13.68
C TYR A 4 14.55 -22.26 13.26
N ALA A 5 15.55 -21.60 12.67
CA ALA A 5 15.44 -20.20 12.22
C ALA A 5 14.50 -20.03 11.01
N ASN A 6 14.52 -20.99 10.08
CA ASN A 6 13.75 -20.90 8.83
C ASN A 6 12.31 -21.39 8.95
N ARG A 7 11.91 -21.96 10.10
CA ARG A 7 10.59 -22.59 10.30
C ARG A 7 9.39 -21.70 9.99
N LYS A 8 9.53 -20.37 10.07
CA LYS A 8 8.47 -19.39 9.79
C LYS A 8 8.66 -18.62 8.47
N ARG A 9 9.74 -18.86 7.73
CA ARG A 9 9.94 -18.23 6.42
C ARG A 9 8.96 -18.88 5.44
N ARG A 10 8.31 -18.05 4.63
CA ARG A 10 7.40 -18.49 3.57
C ARG A 10 7.81 -17.79 2.29
N ASP A 11 7.84 -18.56 1.22
CA ASP A 11 8.02 -18.00 -0.11
C ASP A 11 6.70 -17.35 -0.53
N LEU A 12 6.74 -16.03 -0.67
CA LEU A 12 5.61 -15.24 -1.12
C LEU A 12 5.85 -14.90 -2.59
N SER A 13 4.87 -15.20 -3.43
CA SER A 13 4.86 -14.79 -4.82
C SER A 13 3.49 -14.18 -5.13
N PHE A 14 3.50 -13.17 -6.00
CA PHE A 14 2.31 -12.47 -6.44
C PHE A 14 2.28 -12.42 -7.96
N THR A 15 1.08 -12.34 -8.52
CA THR A 15 0.89 -12.20 -9.97
C THR A 15 0.53 -10.76 -10.35
N VAL A 16 0.82 -10.40 -11.60
CA VAL A 16 0.44 -9.09 -12.13
C VAL A 16 -1.08 -9.01 -12.18
N GLY A 17 -1.65 -7.91 -11.68
CA GLY A 17 -3.09 -7.71 -11.59
C GLY A 17 -3.71 -8.04 -10.23
N GLU A 18 -3.00 -8.73 -9.33
CA GLU A 18 -3.48 -8.94 -7.96
C GLU A 18 -3.49 -7.64 -7.15
N LEU A 19 -4.45 -7.58 -6.22
CA LEU A 19 -4.54 -6.53 -5.22
C LEU A 19 -3.70 -6.91 -4.01
N VAL A 20 -2.84 -5.98 -3.58
CA VAL A 20 -1.97 -6.15 -2.42
C VAL A 20 -2.01 -4.95 -1.51
N PHE A 21 -1.96 -5.20 -0.21
CA PHE A 21 -1.73 -4.18 0.78
C PHE A 21 -0.25 -3.89 0.92
N LEU A 22 0.09 -2.59 0.96
CA LEU A 22 1.45 -2.12 1.12
C LEU A 22 1.71 -1.69 2.57
N LYS A 23 2.79 -2.22 3.14
CA LYS A 23 3.26 -1.85 4.47
C LYS A 23 4.09 -0.56 4.39
N LEU A 24 3.57 0.51 4.96
CA LEU A 24 4.26 1.81 5.02
C LEU A 24 4.59 2.20 6.46
N ARG A 25 5.47 3.19 6.61
CA ARG A 25 5.77 3.86 7.86
C ARG A 25 4.96 5.16 7.93
N PRO A 26 3.91 5.23 8.77
CA PRO A 26 2.98 6.36 8.80
C PRO A 26 3.69 7.72 8.98
N HIS A 27 4.68 7.78 9.89
CA HIS A 27 5.44 8.99 10.18
C HIS A 27 6.32 9.50 9.02
N ARG A 28 6.69 8.67 8.03
CA ARG A 28 7.55 9.07 6.90
C ARG A 28 6.81 9.16 5.57
N GLN A 29 5.69 8.47 5.43
CA GLN A 29 5.06 8.20 4.13
C GLN A 29 3.63 8.74 4.10
N GLN A 30 3.49 10.01 4.48
CA GLN A 30 2.22 10.72 4.55
C GLN A 30 1.65 11.07 3.16
N SER A 31 2.50 11.09 2.12
CA SER A 31 2.10 11.41 0.74
C SER A 31 1.20 10.35 0.09
N VAL A 32 1.17 9.13 0.62
CA VAL A 32 0.34 8.05 0.07
C VAL A 32 -1.10 8.20 0.54
N ILE A 33 -1.29 8.34 1.86
CA ILE A 33 -2.58 8.62 2.50
C ILE A 33 -2.29 9.50 3.71
N ARG A 34 -2.81 10.74 3.70
CA ARG A 34 -2.75 11.64 4.87
C ARG A 34 -3.82 11.21 5.87
N ARG A 35 -3.42 10.96 7.12
CA ARG A 35 -4.33 10.65 8.24
C ARG A 35 -4.12 11.63 9.38
N ILE A 36 -5.22 11.94 10.06
CA ILE A 36 -5.25 12.86 11.22
C ILE A 36 -4.38 12.32 12.36
N ASN A 37 -4.46 11.02 12.67
CA ASN A 37 -3.72 10.39 13.76
C ASN A 37 -2.73 9.32 13.26
N GLN A 38 -1.43 9.57 13.42
CA GLN A 38 -0.36 8.68 12.98
C GLN A 38 -0.17 7.45 13.88
N LYS A 39 -0.42 7.59 15.19
CA LYS A 39 -0.26 6.51 16.17
C LYS A 39 -1.32 5.42 16.04
N LEU A 40 -2.52 5.80 15.63
CA LEU A 40 -3.66 4.91 15.39
C LEU A 40 -3.82 4.52 13.91
N ALA A 41 -2.86 4.91 13.06
CA ALA A 41 -2.93 4.60 11.65
C ALA A 41 -2.73 3.11 11.39
N ALA A 42 -3.47 2.58 10.41
CA ALA A 42 -3.25 1.22 9.93
C ALA A 42 -1.83 1.09 9.37
N ARG A 43 -1.16 -0.01 9.70
CA ARG A 43 0.20 -0.30 9.22
C ARG A 43 0.24 -0.66 7.73
N PHE A 44 -0.86 -1.21 7.24
CA PHE A 44 -1.05 -1.62 5.85
C PHE A 44 -2.03 -0.66 5.18
N TYR A 45 -1.63 -0.20 4.01
CA TYR A 45 -2.34 0.81 3.23
C TYR A 45 -2.82 0.17 1.96
N GLY A 46 -4.07 0.50 1.59
CA GLY A 46 -4.68 0.34 0.28
C GLY A 46 -4.58 -1.04 -0.37
N PRO A 47 -5.63 -1.57 -0.97
CA PRO A 47 -5.44 -2.56 -2.02
C PRO A 47 -4.86 -1.83 -3.24
N PHE A 48 -3.56 -1.99 -3.48
CA PHE A 48 -2.88 -1.50 -4.68
C PHE A 48 -2.75 -2.63 -5.69
N LYS A 49 -2.98 -2.32 -6.97
CA LYS A 49 -2.81 -3.29 -8.04
C LYS A 49 -1.34 -3.46 -8.40
N ILE A 50 -0.88 -4.70 -8.55
CA ILE A 50 0.45 -4.98 -9.10
C ILE A 50 0.43 -4.72 -10.61
N LEU A 51 1.28 -3.81 -11.08
CA LEU A 51 1.42 -3.47 -12.50
C LEU A 51 2.43 -4.36 -13.22
N ALA A 52 3.54 -4.68 -12.55
CA ALA A 52 4.61 -5.48 -13.14
C ALA A 52 5.45 -6.15 -12.06
N LYS A 53 6.04 -7.30 -12.39
CA LYS A 53 7.09 -7.93 -11.62
C LYS A 53 8.45 -7.44 -12.15
N VAL A 54 9.17 -6.65 -11.37
CA VAL A 54 10.44 -6.03 -11.76
C VAL A 54 11.62 -6.98 -11.53
N GLY A 55 11.50 -7.85 -10.52
CA GLY A 55 12.46 -8.92 -10.24
C GLY A 55 11.79 -10.05 -9.50
N GLU A 56 12.54 -11.09 -9.14
CA GLU A 56 12.00 -12.27 -8.46
C GLU A 56 11.21 -11.92 -7.19
N VAL A 57 11.70 -10.93 -6.45
CA VAL A 57 11.19 -10.52 -5.13
C VAL A 57 10.67 -9.07 -5.12
N VAL A 58 10.63 -8.40 -6.28
CA VAL A 58 10.35 -6.96 -6.38
C VAL A 58 9.21 -6.70 -7.35
N TYR A 59 8.19 -5.96 -6.89
CA TYR A 59 6.96 -5.68 -7.62
C TYR A 59 6.72 -4.19 -7.74
N LYS A 60 6.21 -3.76 -8.90
CA LYS A 60 5.76 -2.40 -9.16
C LYS A 60 4.26 -2.31 -8.90
N LEU A 61 3.85 -1.38 -8.05
CA LEU A 61 2.46 -1.13 -7.68
C LEU A 61 1.89 0.08 -8.40
N GLN A 62 0.58 0.08 -8.59
CA GLN A 62 -0.18 1.25 -9.01
C GLN A 62 -0.45 2.12 -7.78
N LEU A 63 0.44 3.08 -7.52
CA LEU A 63 0.23 4.11 -6.50
C LEU A 63 -0.50 5.33 -7.08
N PRO A 64 -1.19 6.13 -6.23
CA PRO A 64 -1.75 7.40 -6.63
C PRO A 64 -0.67 8.35 -7.16
N LYS A 65 -0.99 9.19 -8.15
CA LYS A 65 -0.05 10.16 -8.72
C LYS A 65 0.43 11.21 -7.72
N SER A 66 -0.35 11.47 -6.67
CA SER A 66 0.03 12.33 -5.54
C SER A 66 1.10 11.73 -4.63
N SER A 67 1.44 10.45 -4.83
CA SER A 67 2.39 9.76 -3.99
C SER A 67 3.83 10.07 -4.37
N HIS A 68 4.56 10.73 -3.47
CA HIS A 68 5.99 11.04 -3.64
C HIS A 68 6.94 9.85 -3.36
N ILE A 69 6.44 8.63 -3.25
CA ILE A 69 7.28 7.45 -3.02
C ILE A 69 7.43 6.62 -4.29
N HIS A 70 8.59 5.97 -4.45
CA HIS A 70 8.83 5.10 -5.59
C HIS A 70 7.85 3.90 -5.58
N PRO A 71 7.22 3.56 -6.71
CA PRO A 71 6.17 2.53 -6.77
C PRO A 71 6.70 1.09 -6.73
N VAL A 72 7.99 0.88 -6.45
CA VAL A 72 8.66 -0.42 -6.53
C VAL A 72 8.99 -0.91 -5.13
N PHE A 73 8.47 -2.08 -4.75
CA PHE A 73 8.56 -2.61 -3.39
C PHE A 73 8.97 -4.09 -3.36
N HIS A 74 9.68 -4.44 -2.30
CA HIS A 74 10.06 -5.82 -1.99
C HIS A 74 8.87 -6.62 -1.46
N VAL A 75 8.82 -7.92 -1.75
CA VAL A 75 7.73 -8.86 -1.38
C VAL A 75 7.36 -8.82 0.10
N SER A 76 8.35 -8.60 0.99
CA SER A 76 8.15 -8.59 2.44
C SER A 76 7.31 -7.42 2.95
N LEU A 77 7.15 -6.38 2.12
CA LEU A 77 6.31 -5.22 2.43
C LEU A 77 4.88 -5.39 1.89
N LEU A 78 4.62 -6.45 1.13
CA LEU A 78 3.33 -6.69 0.49
C LEU A 78 2.55 -7.77 1.24
N LYS A 79 1.23 -7.65 1.24
CA LYS A 79 0.30 -8.68 1.68
C LYS A 79 -0.79 -8.86 0.65
N LYS A 80 -1.12 -10.11 0.30
CA LYS A 80 -2.25 -10.40 -0.57
C LYS A 80 -3.53 -9.84 0.04
N ALA A 81 -4.29 -9.08 -0.73
CA ALA A 81 -5.64 -8.70 -0.35
C ALA A 81 -6.57 -9.88 -0.66
N ILE A 82 -7.24 -10.42 0.35
CA ILE A 82 -8.18 -11.54 0.21
C ILE A 82 -9.59 -10.97 0.36
N GLY A 83 -10.37 -10.97 -0.73
CA GLY A 83 -11.72 -10.39 -0.79
C GLY A 83 -11.90 -9.45 -1.99
N ASN A 84 -13.15 -9.15 -2.34
CA ASN A 84 -13.47 -8.15 -3.35
C ASN A 84 -13.32 -6.76 -2.74
N TYR A 85 -12.11 -6.22 -2.82
CA TYR A 85 -11.86 -4.81 -2.49
C TYR A 85 -12.13 -3.96 -3.72
N GLU A 86 -13.41 -3.73 -4.01
CA GLU A 86 -13.79 -2.60 -4.85
C GLU A 86 -13.53 -1.32 -4.05
N VAL A 87 -12.92 -0.32 -4.68
CA VAL A 87 -12.79 1.02 -4.10
C VAL A 87 -14.21 1.56 -3.96
N GLN A 88 -14.81 1.41 -2.78
CA GLN A 88 -16.16 1.91 -2.52
C GLN A 88 -16.15 3.44 -2.50
N GLY A 89 -16.71 4.03 -3.55
CA GLY A 89 -17.25 5.39 -3.56
C GLY A 89 -16.23 6.50 -3.81
N GLU A 90 -16.61 7.42 -4.69
CA GLU A 90 -16.07 8.78 -4.69
C GLU A 90 -16.39 9.45 -3.35
N LEU A 91 -15.43 10.20 -2.79
CA LEU A 91 -15.69 10.99 -1.59
C LEU A 91 -16.87 11.95 -1.89
N PRO A 92 -17.83 12.12 -0.96
CA PRO A 92 -18.86 13.14 -1.11
C PRO A 92 -18.21 14.52 -1.30
N THR A 93 -18.69 15.26 -2.28
CA THR A 93 -18.20 16.59 -2.71
C THR A 93 -18.41 17.69 -1.66
N ASP A 94 -19.04 17.36 -0.52
CA ASP A 94 -19.58 18.31 0.47
C ASP A 94 -18.56 18.77 1.53
N LEU A 95 -17.26 18.53 1.32
CA LEU A 95 -16.17 18.95 2.22
C LEU A 95 -15.13 19.82 1.50
N GLU A 96 -15.51 20.46 0.39
CA GLU A 96 -14.76 21.61 -0.12
C GLU A 96 -14.93 22.76 0.87
N VAL A 97 -13.97 22.88 1.81
CA VAL A 97 -13.77 24.10 2.59
C VAL A 97 -13.53 25.20 1.56
N SER A 98 -14.47 26.13 1.46
CA SER A 98 -14.30 27.36 0.70
C SER A 98 -13.09 28.09 1.26
N ASP A 99 -12.01 28.15 0.49
CA ASP A 99 -10.96 29.15 0.69
C ASP A 99 -11.61 30.51 0.38
N ASP A 100 -12.13 31.17 1.42
CA ASP A 100 -12.51 32.57 1.35
C ASP A 100 -11.24 33.38 1.06
N ILE A 101 -11.15 33.85 -0.19
CA ILE A 101 -10.14 34.79 -0.68
C ILE A 101 -10.40 36.17 -0.04
N GLU A 102 -9.31 36.81 0.38
CA GLU A 102 -9.23 38.20 0.89
C GLU A 102 -9.90 39.24 -0.04
#